data_AF-A0A844MWN4-F1
#
_entry.id   AF-A0A844MWN4-F1
#
_cell.length_a   1.000
_cell.length_b   1.000
_cell.length_c   1.000
_cell.angle_alpha   90.00
_cell.angle_beta   90.00
_cell.angle_gamma   90.00
#
_symmetry.space_group_name_H-M   'P 1'
#
loop_
_entity.id
_entity.type
_entity.pdbx_description
1 polymer ?
#
loop_
_entity_poly.entity_id
_entity_poly.type
_entity_poly.pdbx_seq_one_letter_code
_entity_poly.pdbx_strand_id
1 'polypeptide(L)'
;MKYAVASRDRVLRYLLVISILGFTHWFFGNLYEQIVLAPNLLGLGVEGLQLWRQFFQFSDPRYYFLPLNPIAILVTFAALAISWRSHSKQRKWLMGAASFALVTGLLTVYIVTQINLKLYFGPLSDDISWLQSTQQLSATLGKLRLVSELITLYCALRAYLLMLRDRNNIAYKKTTDPMY
;
A
#
# COMPACT_ATOMS: atom_id res chain seq x y z
N MET A 1 6.41 17.51 -30.61
CA MET A 1 5.76 17.77 -29.29
C MET A 1 4.59 16.83 -28.98
N LYS A 2 3.64 16.58 -29.90
CA LYS A 2 2.48 15.65 -29.68
C LYS A 2 2.87 14.21 -29.31
N TYR A 3 3.91 13.64 -29.91
CA TYR A 3 4.39 12.28 -29.60
C TYR A 3 4.87 12.10 -28.15
N ALA A 4 5.49 13.13 -27.57
CA ALA A 4 6.01 13.09 -26.19
C ALA A 4 4.89 13.19 -25.13
N VAL A 5 3.74 13.74 -25.48
CA VAL A 5 2.56 13.80 -24.59
C VAL A 5 1.84 12.45 -24.57
N ALA A 6 1.65 11.84 -25.76
CA ALA A 6 1.02 10.54 -25.88
C ALA A 6 1.81 9.40 -25.19
N SER A 7 3.14 9.50 -25.15
CA SER A 7 3.98 8.55 -24.40
C SER A 7 3.85 8.73 -22.88
N ARG A 8 3.78 9.98 -22.40
CA ARG A 8 3.61 10.29 -20.95
C ARG A 8 2.28 9.78 -20.41
N ASP A 9 1.18 9.96 -21.14
CA ASP A 9 -0.14 9.46 -20.73
C ASP A 9 -0.15 7.93 -20.61
N ARG A 10 0.51 7.25 -21.56
CA ARG A 10 0.65 5.79 -21.55
C ARG A 10 1.49 5.32 -20.35
N VAL A 11 2.61 5.98 -20.09
CA VAL A 11 3.46 5.66 -18.93
C VAL A 11 2.70 5.89 -17.63
N LEU A 12 2.07 7.05 -17.45
CA LEU A 12 1.26 7.37 -16.26
C LEU A 12 0.18 6.32 -16.03
N ARG A 13 -0.46 5.84 -17.10
CA ARG A 13 -1.46 4.77 -17.01
C ARG A 13 -0.87 3.47 -16.46
N TYR A 14 0.27 3.02 -16.98
CA TYR A 14 0.92 1.82 -16.46
C TYR A 14 1.36 1.97 -15.02
N LEU A 15 1.93 3.13 -14.66
CA LEU A 15 2.33 3.41 -13.27
C LEU A 15 1.12 3.36 -12.33
N LEU A 16 -0.01 3.96 -12.71
CA LEU A 16 -1.25 3.90 -11.93
C LEU A 16 -1.78 2.47 -11.78
N VAL A 17 -1.78 1.67 -12.85
CA VAL A 17 -2.23 0.27 -12.78
C VAL A 17 -1.33 -0.55 -11.86
N ILE A 18 0.00 -0.43 -12.00
CA ILE A 18 0.97 -1.13 -11.15
C ILE A 18 0.82 -0.69 -9.69
N SER A 19 0.66 0.61 -9.44
CA SER A 19 0.38 1.17 -8.11
C SER A 19 -0.89 0.58 -7.51
N ILE A 20 -2.01 0.58 -8.24
CA ILE A 20 -3.29 0.03 -7.77
C ILE A 20 -3.16 -1.46 -7.45
N LEU A 21 -2.55 -2.26 -8.35
CA LEU A 21 -2.37 -3.69 -8.11
C LEU A 21 -1.47 -3.95 -6.89
N GLY A 22 -0.36 -3.23 -6.77
CA GLY A 22 0.56 -3.36 -5.64
C GLY A 22 -0.08 -3.00 -4.30
N PHE A 23 -0.78 -1.87 -4.22
CA PHE A 23 -1.50 -1.50 -2.99
C PHE A 23 -2.70 -2.39 -2.71
N THR A 24 -3.33 -2.98 -3.73
CA THR A 24 -4.44 -3.94 -3.54
C THR A 24 -3.92 -5.24 -2.93
N HIS A 25 -2.83 -5.78 -3.48
CA HIS A 25 -2.12 -6.93 -2.92
C HIS A 25 -1.76 -6.71 -1.45
N TRP A 26 -1.20 -5.53 -1.16
CA TRP A 26 -0.79 -5.16 0.19
C TRP A 26 -1.97 -5.02 1.15
N PHE A 27 -3.01 -4.29 0.73
CA PHE A 27 -4.23 -4.08 1.51
C PHE A 27 -4.87 -5.40 1.93
N PHE A 28 -5.03 -6.34 1.00
CA PHE A 28 -5.66 -7.63 1.34
C PHE A 28 -4.82 -8.49 2.27
N GLY A 29 -3.48 -8.46 2.13
CA GLY A 29 -2.60 -9.16 3.07
C GLY A 29 -2.71 -8.59 4.49
N ASN A 30 -2.74 -7.26 4.63
CA ASN A 30 -2.91 -6.62 5.93
C ASN A 30 -4.33 -6.72 6.47
N LEU A 31 -5.34 -6.73 5.62
CA LEU A 31 -6.72 -6.95 6.00
C LEU A 31 -6.87 -8.34 6.62
N TYR A 32 -6.30 -9.36 5.99
CA TYR A 32 -6.25 -10.71 6.53
C TYR A 32 -5.51 -10.74 7.88
N GLU A 33 -4.36 -10.08 7.98
CA GLU A 33 -3.64 -9.96 9.25
C GLU A 33 -4.52 -9.35 10.35
N GLN A 34 -5.26 -8.27 10.05
CA GLN A 34 -6.06 -7.57 11.05
C GLN A 34 -7.37 -8.27 11.42
N ILE A 35 -7.98 -9.02 10.50
CA ILE A 35 -9.26 -9.70 10.73
C ILE A 35 -9.06 -11.11 11.27
N VAL A 36 -8.03 -11.82 10.80
CA VAL A 36 -7.80 -13.23 11.12
C VAL A 36 -6.66 -13.38 12.11
N LEU A 37 -5.47 -12.84 11.83
CA LEU A 37 -4.29 -13.13 12.66
C LEU A 37 -4.31 -12.35 13.98
N ALA A 38 -4.48 -11.03 13.93
CA ALA A 38 -4.38 -10.18 15.10
C ALA A 38 -5.33 -10.60 16.24
N PRO A 39 -6.63 -10.92 15.99
CA PRO A 39 -7.50 -11.38 17.07
C PRO A 39 -7.06 -12.70 17.71
N ASN A 40 -6.47 -13.61 16.93
CA ASN A 40 -5.94 -14.89 17.44
C ASN A 40 -4.58 -14.74 18.15
N LEU A 41 -3.88 -13.63 17.93
CA LEU A 41 -2.58 -13.34 18.55
C LEU A 41 -2.70 -12.48 19.82
N LEU A 42 -3.78 -11.72 19.95
CA LEU A 42 -4.02 -10.87 21.11
C LEU A 42 -4.22 -11.72 22.37
N GLY A 43 -3.38 -11.49 23.38
CA GLY A 43 -3.49 -12.17 24.67
C GLY A 43 -2.76 -13.51 24.73
N LEU A 44 -2.06 -13.92 23.65
CA LEU A 44 -1.19 -15.08 23.73
C LEU A 44 -0.04 -14.82 24.69
N GLY A 45 0.13 -15.72 25.65
CA GLY A 45 1.32 -15.81 26.50
C GLY A 45 2.52 -16.40 25.75
N VAL A 46 3.59 -16.64 26.50
CA VAL A 46 4.88 -17.13 25.96
C VAL A 46 4.70 -18.45 25.18
N GLU A 47 3.98 -19.42 25.74
CA GLU A 47 3.77 -20.74 25.12
C GLU A 47 3.01 -20.63 23.78
N GLY A 48 1.96 -19.82 23.72
CA GLY A 48 1.21 -19.57 22.49
C GLY A 48 2.06 -18.93 21.39
N LEU A 49 2.94 -17.99 21.76
CA LEU A 49 3.89 -17.39 20.82
C LEU A 49 4.95 -18.39 20.34
N GLN A 50 5.41 -19.31 21.19
CA GLN A 50 6.33 -20.37 20.78
C GLN A 50 5.69 -21.29 19.73
N LEU A 51 4.44 -21.71 19.95
CA LEU A 51 3.69 -22.52 18.99
C LEU A 51 3.51 -21.78 17.66
N TRP A 52 3.21 -20.48 17.69
CA TRP A 52 3.12 -19.67 16.48
C TRP A 52 4.43 -19.65 15.70
N ARG A 53 5.57 -19.51 16.38
CA ARG A 53 6.89 -19.52 15.74
C ARG A 53 7.21 -20.88 15.10
N GLN A 54 6.82 -21.97 15.75
CA GLN A 54 6.99 -23.32 15.20
C GLN A 54 6.15 -23.55 13.95
N PHE A 55 4.96 -22.95 13.86
CA PHE A 55 4.12 -23.02 12.66
C PHE A 55 4.79 -22.37 11.43
N PHE A 56 5.47 -21.23 11.61
CA PHE A 56 6.14 -20.48 10.52
C PHE A 56 7.61 -20.87 10.31
N GLN A 57 7.99 -22.13 10.51
CA GLN A 57 9.42 -22.52 10.41
C GLN A 57 10.00 -22.48 8.99
N PHE A 58 9.18 -22.74 7.97
CA PHE A 58 9.65 -22.90 6.58
C PHE A 58 9.44 -21.68 5.71
N SER A 59 8.40 -20.90 5.97
CA SER A 59 8.05 -19.72 5.21
C SER A 59 7.49 -18.67 6.16
N ASP A 60 7.84 -17.42 5.88
CA ASP A 60 7.52 -16.27 6.71
C ASP A 60 6.56 -15.33 5.97
N PRO A 61 5.54 -14.77 6.65
CA PRO A 61 4.67 -13.75 6.08
C PRO A 61 5.41 -12.61 5.36
N ARG A 62 6.62 -12.24 5.80
CA ARG A 62 7.50 -11.24 5.17
C ARG A 62 7.68 -11.47 3.66
N TYR A 63 7.76 -12.71 3.20
CA TYR A 63 7.94 -13.00 1.77
C TYR A 63 6.72 -12.63 0.92
N TYR A 64 5.52 -12.63 1.50
CA TYR A 64 4.31 -12.16 0.83
C TYR A 64 4.34 -10.64 0.59
N PHE A 65 4.96 -9.88 1.49
CA PHE A 65 4.90 -8.42 1.50
C PHE A 65 6.13 -7.73 0.87
N LEU A 66 7.35 -8.25 1.07
CA LEU A 66 8.58 -7.51 0.76
C LEU A 66 8.81 -7.10 -0.71
N PRO A 67 8.51 -7.92 -1.74
CA PRO A 67 8.89 -7.56 -3.10
C PRO A 67 8.00 -6.49 -3.73
N LEU A 68 6.69 -6.54 -3.50
CA LEU A 68 5.73 -5.72 -4.24
C LEU A 68 5.49 -4.35 -3.60
N ASN A 69 5.63 -4.24 -2.28
CA ASN A 69 5.28 -3.01 -1.55
C ASN A 69 6.21 -1.82 -1.86
N PRO A 70 7.54 -1.96 -1.83
CA PRO A 70 8.44 -0.86 -2.18
C PRO A 70 8.24 -0.42 -3.64
N ILE A 71 7.98 -1.37 -4.54
CA ILE A 71 7.69 -1.09 -5.95
C ILE A 71 6.41 -0.26 -6.05
N ALA A 72 5.32 -0.64 -5.39
CA ALA A 72 4.06 0.12 -5.43
C ALA A 72 4.23 1.57 -4.95
N ILE A 73 5.01 1.79 -3.89
CA ILE A 73 5.34 3.13 -3.38
C ILE A 73 6.13 3.91 -4.43
N LEU A 74 7.25 3.37 -4.92
CA LEU A 74 8.14 4.05 -5.88
C LEU A 74 7.39 4.42 -7.16
N VAL A 75 6.59 3.50 -7.69
CA VAL A 75 5.78 3.69 -8.89
C VAL A 75 4.72 4.79 -8.69
N THR A 76 4.15 4.91 -7.48
CA THR A 76 3.21 5.98 -7.13
C THR A 76 3.88 7.35 -7.11
N PHE A 77 5.10 7.44 -6.54
CA PHE A 77 5.89 8.67 -6.61
C PHE A 77 6.29 9.02 -8.04
N ALA A 78 6.64 8.03 -8.86
CA ALA A 78 6.92 8.24 -10.28
C ALA A 78 5.68 8.77 -11.03
N ALA A 79 4.48 8.24 -10.73
CA ALA A 79 3.22 8.72 -11.29
C ALA A 79 2.97 10.18 -10.91
N LEU A 80 3.18 10.53 -9.64
CA LEU A 80 3.08 11.91 -9.16
C LEU A 80 4.06 12.83 -9.90
N ALA A 81 5.32 12.44 -10.05
CA ALA A 81 6.34 13.22 -10.74
C ALA A 81 5.98 13.49 -12.21
N ILE A 82 5.47 12.48 -12.93
CA ILE A 82 5.02 12.64 -14.33
C ILE A 82 3.81 13.58 -14.40
N SER A 83 2.87 13.46 -13.46
CA SER A 83 1.65 14.27 -13.45
C SER A 83 1.89 15.77 -13.16
N TRP A 84 3.06 16.10 -12.60
CA TRP A 84 3.34 17.41 -12.01
C TRP A 84 3.20 18.58 -12.98
N ARG A 85 3.60 18.38 -14.25
CA ARG A 85 3.58 19.42 -15.29
C ARG A 85 2.37 19.37 -16.23
N SER A 86 1.67 18.23 -16.32
CA SER A 86 0.74 17.99 -17.43
C SER A 86 -0.66 17.54 -17.01
N HIS A 87 -0.88 17.22 -15.73
CA HIS A 87 -2.11 16.57 -15.26
C HIS A 87 -2.61 17.18 -13.95
N SER A 88 -2.98 18.47 -13.99
CA SER A 88 -3.35 19.24 -12.80
C SER A 88 -4.54 18.65 -12.03
N LYS A 89 -5.50 18.02 -12.71
CA LYS A 89 -6.67 17.38 -12.10
C LYS A 89 -6.30 16.10 -11.32
N GLN A 90 -5.39 15.31 -11.88
CA GLN A 90 -4.91 14.05 -11.30
C GLN A 90 -3.92 14.31 -10.16
N ARG A 91 -3.13 15.39 -10.26
CA ARG A 91 -2.06 15.73 -9.31
C ARG A 91 -2.52 15.73 -7.85
N LYS A 92 -3.66 16.34 -7.52
CA LYS A 92 -4.15 16.38 -6.13
C LYS A 92 -4.40 14.99 -5.55
N TRP A 93 -4.92 14.07 -6.37
CA TRP A 93 -5.19 12.70 -5.96
C TRP A 93 -3.90 11.90 -5.87
N LEU A 94 -2.96 12.09 -6.81
CA LEU A 94 -1.64 11.48 -6.76
C LEU A 94 -0.80 11.97 -5.56
N MET A 95 -0.95 13.23 -5.16
CA MET A 95 -0.35 13.74 -3.92
C MET A 95 -0.91 13.01 -2.72
N GLY A 96 -2.24 12.88 -2.62
CA GLY A 96 -2.88 12.08 -1.57
C GLY A 96 -2.38 10.63 -1.56
N ALA A 97 -2.36 9.97 -2.73
CA ALA A 97 -1.87 8.60 -2.85
C ALA A 97 -0.41 8.47 -2.39
N ALA A 98 0.48 9.38 -2.81
CA ALA A 98 1.89 9.36 -2.44
C ALA A 98 2.11 9.65 -0.95
N SER A 99 1.39 10.61 -0.37
CA SER A 99 1.49 10.95 1.05
C SER A 99 1.05 9.78 1.94
N PHE A 100 -0.11 9.18 1.66
CA PHE A 100 -0.56 8.02 2.44
C PHE A 100 0.27 6.77 2.15
N ALA A 101 0.78 6.58 0.92
CA ALA A 101 1.74 5.53 0.61
C ALA A 101 3.02 5.64 1.46
N LEU A 102 3.52 6.86 1.66
CA LEU A 102 4.67 7.10 2.52
C LEU A 102 4.36 6.78 3.99
N VAL A 103 3.20 7.23 4.49
CA VAL A 103 2.75 6.91 5.86
C VAL A 103 2.64 5.39 6.05
N THR A 104 2.00 4.68 5.12
CA THR A 104 1.92 3.21 5.11
C THR A 104 3.30 2.56 5.14
N GLY A 105 4.23 3.05 4.31
CA GLY A 105 5.61 2.58 4.28
C GLY A 105 6.31 2.75 5.62
N LEU A 106 6.24 3.95 6.21
CA LEU A 106 6.85 4.26 7.51
C LEU A 106 6.25 3.41 8.64
N LEU A 107 4.92 3.30 8.70
CA LEU A 107 4.23 2.44 9.66
C LEU A 107 4.68 0.98 9.51
N THR A 108 4.82 0.50 8.27
CA THR A 108 5.27 -0.88 8.02
C THR A 108 6.70 -1.11 8.46
N VAL A 109 7.63 -0.20 8.13
CA VAL A 109 9.02 -0.31 8.59
C VAL A 109 9.07 -0.33 10.11
N TYR A 110 8.30 0.52 10.77
CA TYR A 110 8.24 0.57 12.23
C TYR A 110 7.65 -0.73 12.83
N ILE A 111 6.45 -1.15 12.39
CA ILE A 111 5.80 -2.37 12.87
C ILE A 111 6.71 -3.58 12.65
N VAL A 112 7.29 -3.73 11.46
CA VAL A 112 8.13 -4.89 11.14
C VAL A 112 9.40 -4.87 11.99
N THR A 113 10.17 -3.79 11.95
CA THR A 113 11.52 -3.76 12.55
C THR A 113 11.49 -3.63 14.07
N GLN A 114 10.54 -2.87 14.62
CA GLN A 114 10.49 -2.56 16.04
C GLN A 114 9.57 -3.46 16.84
N ILE A 115 8.58 -4.09 16.20
CA ILE A 115 7.59 -4.90 16.89
C ILE A 115 7.68 -6.36 16.43
N ASN A 116 7.34 -6.67 15.17
CA ASN A 116 7.22 -8.04 14.69
C ASN A 116 8.55 -8.81 14.80
N LEU A 117 9.67 -8.20 14.41
CA LEU A 117 10.98 -8.85 14.55
C LEU A 117 11.31 -9.22 16.00
N LYS A 118 10.95 -8.36 16.96
CA LYS A 118 11.21 -8.64 18.38
C LYS A 118 10.23 -9.68 18.93
N LEU A 119 8.95 -9.53 18.62
CA LEU A 119 7.87 -10.37 19.15
C LEU A 119 7.88 -11.80 18.59
N TYR A 120 8.20 -11.95 17.30
CA TYR A 120 8.11 -13.24 16.60
C TYR A 120 9.47 -13.87 16.30
N PHE A 121 10.56 -13.11 16.28
CA PHE A 121 11.88 -13.64 15.90
C PHE A 121 12.99 -13.34 16.90
N GLY A 122 12.77 -12.47 17.88
CA GLY A 122 13.70 -12.16 18.97
C GLY A 122 13.57 -13.10 20.16
N PRO A 123 14.43 -12.95 21.19
CA PRO A 123 14.24 -13.64 22.47
C PRO A 123 12.86 -13.33 23.04
N LEU A 124 12.13 -14.36 23.49
CA LEU A 124 10.85 -14.15 24.15
C LEU A 124 11.10 -13.53 25.52
N SER A 125 10.40 -12.43 25.80
CA SER A 125 10.41 -11.81 27.12
C SER A 125 9.54 -12.63 28.07
N ASP A 126 10.00 -12.83 29.31
CA ASP A 126 9.20 -13.41 30.38
C ASP A 126 8.17 -12.39 30.94
N ASP A 127 8.28 -11.12 30.54
CA ASP A 127 7.34 -10.08 30.91
C ASP A 127 6.06 -10.15 30.06
N ILE A 128 5.02 -10.77 30.64
CA ILE A 128 3.70 -10.92 30.03
C ILE A 128 3.04 -9.56 29.76
N SER A 129 3.26 -8.56 30.61
CA SER A 129 2.67 -7.22 30.43
C SER A 129 3.25 -6.51 29.20
N TRP A 130 4.56 -6.66 28.98
CA TRP A 130 5.23 -6.20 27.76
C TRP A 130 4.71 -6.93 26.52
N LEU A 131 4.50 -8.26 26.58
CA LEU A 131 3.97 -9.03 25.46
C LEU A 131 2.57 -8.55 25.05
N GLN A 132 1.66 -8.43 26.00
CA GLN A 132 0.28 -8.01 25.74
C GLN A 132 0.21 -6.57 25.19
N SER A 133 0.95 -5.64 25.80
CA SER A 133 0.99 -4.24 25.32
C SER A 133 1.60 -4.14 23.92
N THR A 134 2.63 -4.92 23.62
CA THR A 134 3.27 -4.97 22.30
C THR A 134 2.35 -5.57 21.24
N GLN A 135 1.61 -6.65 21.56
CA GLN A 135 0.60 -7.22 20.67
C GLN A 135 -0.52 -6.23 20.38
N GLN A 136 -1.04 -5.53 21.41
CA GLN A 136 -2.07 -4.50 21.25
C GLN A 136 -1.59 -3.32 20.42
N LEU A 137 -0.36 -2.86 20.64
CA LEU A 137 0.25 -1.81 19.85
C LEU A 137 0.38 -2.23 18.37
N SER A 138 0.85 -3.45 18.11
CA SER A 138 0.94 -4.00 16.75
C SER A 138 -0.42 -4.01 16.06
N ALA A 139 -1.46 -4.52 16.73
CA ALA A 139 -2.81 -4.55 16.18
C ALA A 139 -3.35 -3.13 15.92
N THR A 140 -3.10 -2.19 16.82
CA THR A 140 -3.56 -0.80 16.67
C THR A 140 -2.88 -0.10 15.51
N LEU A 141 -1.55 -0.19 15.42
CA LEU A 141 -0.79 0.39 14.30
C LEU A 141 -1.14 -0.29 12.98
N GLY A 142 -1.42 -1.60 13.00
CA GLY A 142 -1.89 -2.35 11.84
C GLY A 142 -3.22 -1.83 11.28
N LYS A 143 -4.18 -1.46 12.13
CA LYS A 143 -5.43 -0.80 11.70
C LYS A 143 -5.17 0.57 11.07
N LEU A 144 -4.29 1.38 11.67
CA LEU A 144 -3.91 2.68 11.09
C LEU A 144 -3.25 2.52 9.72
N ARG A 145 -2.36 1.54 9.58
CA ARG A 145 -1.74 1.17 8.29
C ARG A 145 -2.81 0.78 7.27
N LEU A 146 -3.78 -0.06 7.66
CA LEU A 146 -4.85 -0.52 6.78
C LEU A 146 -5.73 0.63 6.27
N VAL A 147 -6.06 1.60 7.15
CA VAL A 147 -6.79 2.81 6.76
C VAL A 147 -5.97 3.65 5.79
N SER A 148 -4.67 3.83 6.06
CA SER A 148 -3.76 4.56 5.18
C SER A 148 -3.70 3.93 3.78
N GLU A 149 -3.63 2.59 3.69
CA GLU A 149 -3.65 1.84 2.42
C GLU A 149 -4.95 2.02 1.65
N LEU A 150 -6.10 1.98 2.35
CA LEU A 150 -7.40 2.19 1.73
C LEU A 150 -7.50 3.61 1.13
N ILE A 151 -6.99 4.62 1.83
CA ILE A 151 -6.94 6.00 1.34
C ILE A 151 -6.00 6.10 0.13
N THR A 152 -4.83 5.47 0.18
CA THR A 152 -3.91 5.41 -0.97
C THR A 152 -4.57 4.81 -2.20
N LEU A 153 -5.26 3.67 -2.05
CA LEU A 153 -5.99 2.99 -3.11
C LEU A 153 -7.10 3.87 -3.68
N TYR A 154 -7.90 4.47 -2.80
CA TYR A 154 -8.97 5.38 -3.20
C TYR A 154 -8.41 6.54 -4.04
N CYS A 155 -7.36 7.20 -3.56
CA CYS A 155 -6.70 8.29 -4.26
C CYS A 155 -6.11 7.86 -5.62
N ALA A 156 -5.43 6.71 -5.69
CA ALA A 156 -4.86 6.18 -6.93
C ALA A 156 -5.95 5.83 -7.96
N LEU A 157 -7.05 5.19 -7.51
CA LEU A 157 -8.21 4.89 -8.34
C LEU A 157 -8.88 6.17 -8.85
N ARG A 158 -9.05 7.19 -8.01
CA ARG A 158 -9.60 8.49 -8.44
C ARG A 158 -8.73 9.16 -9.48
N ALA A 159 -7.40 9.13 -9.34
CA ALA A 159 -6.47 9.63 -10.35
C ALA A 159 -6.62 8.87 -11.68
N TYR A 160 -6.72 7.54 -11.61
CA TYR A 160 -6.91 6.67 -12.78
C TYR A 160 -8.22 6.94 -13.52
N LEU A 161 -9.35 7.05 -12.79
CA LEU A 161 -10.65 7.33 -13.37
C LEU A 161 -10.70 8.70 -14.05
N LEU A 162 -10.06 9.72 -13.47
CA LEU A 162 -9.97 11.05 -14.09
C LEU A 162 -9.17 11.01 -15.40
N MET A 163 -8.06 10.26 -15.43
CA MET A 163 -7.28 10.08 -16.64
C MET A 163 -8.08 9.36 -17.75
N LEU A 164 -8.87 8.33 -17.41
CA LEU A 164 -9.76 7.68 -18.38
C LEU A 164 -10.84 8.64 -18.91
N ARG A 165 -11.43 9.45 -18.02
CA ARG A 165 -12.44 10.45 -18.40
C ARG A 165 -11.87 11.50 -19.36
N ASP A 166 -10.71 12.06 -19.05
CA ASP A 166 -10.08 13.07 -19.91
C ASP A 166 -9.75 12.47 -21.30
N ARG A 167 -9.30 11.21 -21.37
CA ARG A 167 -9.05 10.52 -22.64
C ARG A 167 -10.33 10.32 -23.47
N ASN A 168 -11.42 9.88 -22.84
CA ASN A 168 -12.69 9.66 -23.53
C ASN A 168 -13.27 10.97 -24.08
N ASN A 169 -13.15 12.07 -23.33
CA ASN A 169 -13.58 13.39 -23.80
C ASN A 169 -12.79 13.86 -25.03
N ILE A 170 -11.47 13.61 -25.06
CA ILE A 170 -10.62 13.93 -26.22
C ILE A 170 -11.01 13.09 -27.44
N ALA A 171 -11.25 11.79 -27.24
CA ALA A 171 -11.67 10.90 -28.31
C ALA A 171 -13.03 11.31 -28.90
N TYR A 172 -14.01 11.61 -28.03
CA TYR A 172 -15.34 12.07 -28.43
C TYR A 172 -15.27 13.37 -29.24
N LYS A 173 -14.52 14.37 -28.75
CA LYS A 173 -14.35 15.65 -29.47
C LYS A 173 -13.73 15.45 -30.87
N LYS A 174 -12.82 14.49 -31.02
CA LYS A 174 -12.21 14.15 -32.31
C LYS A 174 -13.19 13.48 -33.29
N THR A 175 -14.18 12.75 -32.79
CA THR A 175 -15.19 12.10 -33.63
C THR A 175 -16.37 13.00 -34.00
N THR A 176 -16.75 13.94 -33.13
CA THR A 176 -17.90 14.83 -33.35
C THR A 176 -17.56 16.13 -34.05
N ASP A 177 -16.27 16.45 -34.18
CA ASP A 177 -15.77 17.65 -34.87
C ASP A 177 -14.91 17.23 -36.07
N PRO A 178 -15.49 16.53 -37.09
CA PRO A 178 -14.73 16.01 -38.22
C PRO A 178 -14.37 17.08 -39.26
N MET A 179 -14.58 18.37 -39.00
CA MET A 179 -14.28 19.43 -39.98
C MET A 179 -12.81 19.87 -39.92
N TYR A 180 -11.94 18.93 -40.29
CA TYR A 180 -10.99 19.03 -41.42
C TYR A 180 -10.82 17.63 -42.00
#